data_AF-A0A931S5C1-F1
#
_entry.id   AF-A0A931S5C1-F1
#
_cell.length_a   1.000
_cell.length_b   1.000
_cell.length_c   1.000
_cell.angle_alpha   90.00
_cell.angle_beta   90.00
_cell.angle_gamma   90.00
#
_symmetry.space_group_name_H-M   'P 1'
#
loop_
_entity.id
_entity.type
_entity.pdbx_description
1 polymer ?
#
loop_
_entity_poly.entity_id
_entity_poly.type
_entity_poly.pdbx_seq_one_letter_code
_entity_poly.pdbx_strand_id
1 'polypeptide(L)' 'MAKGKSIIGASIPRVEGAEKVSGRALYTADVDLPGMLWGKVLRSPHPHARIVRIDASRAREIEGVHAV' A
#
# COMPACT_ATOMS: atom_id res chain seq x y z
N MET A 1 -15.92 45.32 12.07
CA MET A 1 -14.93 44.24 11.90
C MET A 1 -15.69 42.93 11.74
N ALA A 2 -15.85 42.41 10.53
CA ALA A 2 -16.57 41.16 10.31
C ALA A 2 -15.76 40.00 10.91
N LYS A 3 -16.31 39.34 11.94
CA LYS A 3 -15.78 38.05 12.44
C LYS A 3 -15.80 37.08 11.24
N GLY A 4 -14.63 36.64 10.79
CA GLY A 4 -14.52 35.62 9.75
C GLY A 4 -15.38 34.41 10.12
N LYS A 5 -16.18 33.90 9.16
CA LYS A 5 -17.03 32.73 9.39
C LYS A 5 -16.14 31.56 9.85
N SER A 6 -16.29 31.18 11.12
CA SER A 6 -15.66 29.97 11.66
C SER A 6 -16.21 28.76 10.91
N ILE A 7 -15.31 27.89 10.45
CA ILE A 7 -15.67 26.61 9.81
C ILE A 7 -15.92 25.50 10.84
N ILE A 8 -15.62 25.75 12.12
CA ILE A 8 -15.80 24.79 13.19
C ILE A 8 -17.30 24.56 13.40
N GLY A 9 -17.73 23.29 13.27
CA GLY A 9 -19.13 22.87 13.41
C GLY A 9 -19.98 22.99 12.13
N ALA A 10 -19.41 23.47 11.02
CA ALA A 10 -20.13 23.56 9.76
C ALA A 10 -20.02 22.24 8.95
N SER A 11 -21.13 21.79 8.34
CA SER A 11 -21.14 20.66 7.40
C SER A 11 -20.60 21.09 6.04
N ILE A 12 -19.27 21.16 5.92
CA ILE A 12 -18.58 21.51 4.67
C ILE A 12 -18.06 20.26 3.95
N PRO A 13 -18.00 20.27 2.60
CA PRO A 13 -17.37 19.19 1.84
C PRO A 13 -15.91 18.99 2.25
N ARG A 14 -15.45 17.74 2.27
CA ARG A 14 -14.04 17.43 2.50
C ARG A 14 -13.21 17.84 1.29
N VAL A 15 -12.00 18.36 1.53
CA VAL A 15 -11.08 18.83 0.48
C VAL A 15 -10.81 17.72 -0.54
N GLU A 16 -10.57 16.51 -0.05
CA GLU A 16 -10.27 15.34 -0.85
C GLU A 16 -11.52 14.57 -1.34
N GLY A 17 -12.72 15.04 -0.98
CA GLY A 17 -13.98 14.33 -1.22
C GLY A 17 -14.22 14.06 -2.71
N ALA A 18 -14.05 15.08 -3.55
CA ALA A 18 -14.30 14.97 -4.99
C ALA A 18 -13.37 13.95 -5.66
N GLU A 19 -12.08 13.93 -5.32
CA GLU A 19 -11.12 12.99 -5.91
C GLU A 19 -11.39 11.55 -5.48
N LYS A 20 -11.75 11.34 -4.20
CA LYS A 20 -12.07 10.01 -3.68
C LYS A 20 -13.33 9.41 -4.30
N VAL A 21 -14.39 10.19 -4.45
CA VAL A 21 -15.68 9.67 -4.98
C VAL A 21 -15.67 9.52 -6.51
N SER A 22 -14.75 10.19 -7.20
CA SER A 22 -14.60 10.09 -8.67
C SER A 22 -13.60 9.03 -9.11
N GLY A 23 -12.90 8.36 -8.19
CA GLY A 23 -11.83 7.42 -8.50
C GLY A 23 -10.55 8.09 -9.04
N ARG A 24 -10.43 9.41 -8.88
CA ARG A 24 -9.26 10.18 -9.32
C ARG A 24 -8.15 10.24 -8.28
N ALA A 25 -8.46 9.97 -7.01
CA ALA A 25 -7.47 9.87 -5.97
C ALA A 25 -6.54 8.69 -6.24
N LEU A 26 -5.23 8.95 -6.29
CA LEU A 26 -4.20 7.92 -6.41
C LEU A 26 -3.79 7.42 -5.03
N TYR A 27 -3.80 6.11 -4.84
CA TYR A 27 -3.29 5.41 -3.69
C TYR A 27 -2.00 4.67 -4.07
N THR A 28 -1.26 4.17 -3.08
CA THR A 28 -0.01 3.45 -3.30
C THR A 28 -0.13 2.24 -4.23
N ALA A 29 -1.31 1.62 -4.30
CA ALA A 29 -1.56 0.49 -5.19
C ALA A 29 -1.82 0.90 -6.65
N ASP A 30 -2.07 2.19 -6.92
CA ASP A 30 -2.36 2.71 -8.26
C ASP A 30 -1.08 3.22 -8.97
N VAL A 31 0.07 3.11 -8.31
CA VAL A 31 1.35 3.64 -8.79
C VAL A 31 2.17 2.52 -9.41
N ASP A 32 2.43 2.62 -10.71
CA ASP A 32 3.38 1.79 -11.44
C ASP A 32 4.55 2.63 -11.95
N LEU A 33 5.78 2.25 -11.60
CA LEU A 33 7.01 2.95 -12.01
C LEU A 33 7.87 2.06 -12.92
N PRO A 34 8.62 2.64 -13.88
CA PRO A 34 9.58 1.88 -14.68
C PRO A 34 10.61 1.16 -13.79
N GLY A 35 10.74 -0.15 -13.99
CA GLY A 35 11.66 -0.99 -13.22
C GLY A 35 11.18 -1.39 -11.82
N MET A 36 9.92 -1.12 -11.46
CA MET A 36 9.36 -1.53 -10.18
C MET A 36 9.34 -3.06 -10.02
N LEU A 37 9.84 -3.54 -8.88
CA LEU A 37 9.77 -4.96 -8.50
C LEU A 37 8.50 -5.23 -7.67
N TRP A 38 7.93 -6.41 -7.86
CA TRP A 38 6.78 -6.88 -7.10
C TRP A 38 7.21 -7.78 -5.94
N GLY A 39 6.78 -7.46 -4.73
CA GLY A 39 7.10 -8.21 -3.52
C GLY A 39 6.01 -9.21 -3.13
N LYS A 40 6.40 -10.39 -2.65
CA LYS A 40 5.51 -11.36 -2.01
C LYS A 40 6.14 -11.89 -0.74
N VAL A 41 5.35 -11.96 0.33
CA VAL A 41 5.82 -12.42 1.64
C VAL A 41 5.37 -13.87 1.89
N LEU A 42 6.33 -14.78 2.06
CA LEU A 42 6.07 -16.09 2.64
C LEU A 42 5.96 -15.95 4.16
N ARG A 43 4.78 -16.23 4.72
CA ARG A 43 4.53 -16.12 6.17
C ARG A 43 4.58 -17.49 6.84
N SER A 44 4.84 -17.49 8.14
CA SER A 44 4.78 -18.70 8.95
C SER A 44 3.39 -19.34 8.87
N PRO A 45 3.28 -20.65 8.61
CA PRO A 45 2.03 -21.38 8.74
C PRO A 45 1.71 -21.74 10.21
N HIS A 46 2.64 -21.49 11.14
CA HIS A 46 2.52 -21.81 12.55
C HIS A 46 2.43 -20.54 13.40
N PRO A 47 1.55 -20.51 14.43
CA PRO A 47 1.45 -19.37 15.35
C PRO A 47 2.71 -19.19 16.22
N HIS A 48 3.41 -20.30 16.53
CA HIS A 48 4.69 -20.28 17.25
C HIS A 48 5.55 -21.47 16.83
N ALA A 49 6.76 -21.20 16.35
CA ALA A 49 7.75 -22.21 15.99
C ALA A 49 9.15 -21.57 15.91
N ARG A 50 10.20 -22.39 16.03
CA ARG A 50 11.58 -21.97 15.76
C ARG A 50 11.94 -22.27 14.30
N ILE A 51 12.45 -21.27 13.59
CA ILE A 51 12.98 -21.47 12.23
C ILE A 51 14.27 -22.28 12.33
N VAL A 52 14.29 -23.47 11.73
CA VAL A 52 15.48 -24.35 11.70
C VAL A 52 16.25 -24.22 10.39
N ARG A 53 15.55 -23.96 9.28
CA ARG A 53 16.10 -23.84 7.93
C ARG A 53 15.12 -23.07 7.06
N ILE A 54 15.66 -22.31 6.10
CA ILE A 54 14.93 -21.75 4.97
C ILE A 54 15.62 -22.23 3.70
N ASP A 55 14.86 -22.79 2.76
CA ASP A 55 15.36 -23.21 1.45
C ASP A 55 14.62 -22.44 0.35
N ALA A 56 15.34 -21.52 -0.27
CA ALA A 56 14.83 -20.66 -1.33
C ALA A 56 15.38 -21.03 -2.72
N SER A 57 16.09 -22.17 -2.86
CA SER A 57 16.73 -22.61 -4.11
C SER A 57 15.77 -22.56 -5.31
N ARG A 58 14.64 -23.26 -5.19
CA ARG A 58 13.59 -23.31 -6.22
C ARG A 58 13.01 -21.95 -6.56
N ALA A 59 12.88 -21.05 -5.58
CA ALA A 59 12.31 -19.73 -5.81
C ALA A 59 13.28 -18.85 -6.62
N ARG A 60 14.60 -18.96 -6.38
CA ARG A 60 15.63 -18.20 -7.12
C ARG A 60 15.78 -18.64 -8.57
N GLU A 61 15.38 -19.87 -8.90
CA GLU A 61 15.45 -20.41 -10.26
C GLU A 61 14.24 -20.01 -11.13
N ILE A 62 13.19 -19.43 -10.56
CA ILE A 62 12.01 -19.00 -11.31
C ILE A 62 12.36 -17.74 -12.12
N GLU A 63 12.09 -17.78 -13.42
CA GLU A 63 12.22 -16.62 -14.30
C GLU A 63 11.42 -15.43 -13.79
N GLY A 64 12.04 -14.25 -13.73
CA GLY A 64 11.43 -13.02 -13.22
C GLY A 64 11.60 -12.79 -11.72
N VAL A 65 12.13 -13.75 -10.96
CA VAL A 65 12.51 -13.52 -9.55
C VAL A 65 13.79 -12.70 -9.49
N HIS A 66 13.69 -11.49 -8.97
CA HIS A 66 14.85 -10.62 -8.79
C HIS A 66 15.65 -10.93 -7.51
N ALA A 67 14.97 -11.28 -6.42
CA ALA A 67 15.59 -11.58 -5.12
C ALA A 67 14.71 -12.49 -4.25
N VAL A 68 15.34 -13.30 -3.38
CA VAL A 68 14.72 -14.11 -2.32
C VAL A 68 15.55 -14.13 -1.05
#